data_AF-A0A0N8W7S6-F1
#
_entry.id   AF-A0A0N8W7S6-F1
#
_cell.length_a   1.000
_cell.length_b   1.000
_cell.length_c   1.000
_cell.angle_alpha   90.00
_cell.angle_beta   90.00
_cell.angle_gamma   90.00
#
_symmetry.space_group_name_H-M   'P 1'
#
loop_
_entity.id
_entity.type
_entity.pdbx_description
1 polymer ?
#
loop_
_entity_poly.entity_id
_entity_poly.type
_entity_poly.pdbx_seq_one_letter_code
_entity_poly.pdbx_strand_id
1 'polypeptide(L)'
;MKLLIRGGSIASGYGVIKSYADILKESLLEKEIEVINRSRYRETSFDGIGTFNEDIACFEPDILLLHFGVDDAFDYVYRSEFQENLVQIIRLARFRFNPIIFLATSHTFDNPHDMDAVNIFYRSLRIVASDLACELIPLHSYWTGYLEEHNLCNRDMVLPDSRYPNERGHEIIAEAMLKWLNKIFEDRQQNNN
;
A
#
# COMPACT_ATOMS: atom_id res chain seq x y z
N MET A 1 -16.30 -7.72 -7.63
CA MET A 1 -15.78 -6.61 -6.79
C MET A 1 -14.42 -6.19 -7.34
N LYS A 2 -14.07 -4.91 -7.35
CA LYS A 2 -12.80 -4.38 -7.87
C LYS A 2 -11.93 -3.83 -6.74
N LEU A 3 -10.72 -4.37 -6.61
CA LEU A 3 -9.65 -3.84 -5.78
C LEU A 3 -8.67 -3.09 -6.67
N LEU A 4 -8.54 -1.78 -6.49
CA LEU A 4 -7.52 -0.98 -7.17
C LEU A 4 -6.36 -0.67 -6.23
N ILE A 5 -5.16 -0.97 -6.68
CA ILE A 5 -3.90 -0.67 -5.99
C ILE A 5 -3.27 0.54 -6.67
N ARG A 6 -2.99 1.58 -5.89
CA ARG A 6 -2.27 2.78 -6.33
C ARG A 6 -1.12 3.07 -5.39
N GLY A 7 0.09 3.11 -5.91
CA GLY A 7 1.30 3.41 -5.16
C GLY A 7 2.48 3.73 -6.06
N GLY A 8 3.66 3.77 -5.44
CA GLY A 8 4.93 4.00 -6.13
C GLY A 8 5.65 2.71 -6.53
N SER A 9 6.97 2.73 -6.39
CA SER A 9 7.90 1.70 -6.84
C SER A 9 7.60 0.31 -6.28
N ILE A 10 7.34 0.22 -4.98
CA ILE A 10 7.04 -1.06 -4.32
C ILE A 10 5.73 -1.63 -4.88
N ALA A 11 4.68 -0.80 -4.97
CA ALA A 11 3.40 -1.23 -5.51
C ALA A 11 3.47 -1.64 -6.98
N SER A 12 4.36 -1.02 -7.76
CA SER A 12 4.59 -1.40 -9.16
C SER A 12 5.37 -2.70 -9.38
N GLY A 13 5.98 -3.27 -8.32
CA GLY A 13 6.86 -4.44 -8.46
C GLY A 13 8.21 -4.13 -9.06
N TYR A 14 8.79 -2.97 -8.74
CA TYR A 14 10.09 -2.58 -9.30
C TYR A 14 11.18 -3.60 -8.93
N GLY A 15 11.89 -4.10 -9.95
CA GLY A 15 13.03 -4.99 -9.77
C GLY A 15 12.69 -6.45 -9.51
N VAL A 16 11.41 -6.84 -9.62
CA VAL A 16 10.95 -8.23 -9.47
C VAL A 16 10.11 -8.67 -10.66
N ILE A 17 10.02 -9.98 -10.86
CA ILE A 17 9.16 -10.62 -11.87
C ILE A 17 7.74 -10.75 -11.32
N LYS A 18 7.60 -11.10 -10.04
CA LYS A 18 6.29 -11.29 -9.40
C LYS A 18 6.12 -10.34 -8.22
N SER A 19 5.29 -9.32 -8.41
CA SER A 19 5.00 -8.35 -7.36
C SER A 19 3.94 -8.87 -6.38
N TYR A 20 3.80 -8.19 -5.25
CA TYR A 20 2.73 -8.49 -4.31
C TYR A 20 1.35 -8.29 -4.94
N ALA A 21 1.22 -7.36 -5.89
CA ALA A 21 -0.04 -7.12 -6.59
C ALA A 21 -0.41 -8.28 -7.51
N ASP A 22 0.59 -8.93 -8.13
CA ASP A 22 0.38 -10.14 -8.93
C ASP A 22 -0.07 -11.30 -8.04
N ILE A 23 0.57 -11.46 -6.87
CA ILE A 23 0.17 -12.47 -5.88
C ILE A 23 -1.27 -12.22 -5.40
N LEU A 24 -1.61 -10.97 -5.07
CA LEU A 24 -2.98 -10.60 -4.70
C LEU A 24 -3.98 -10.92 -5.82
N LYS A 25 -3.63 -10.64 -7.07
CA LYS A 25 -4.50 -10.93 -8.22
C LYS A 25 -4.78 -12.41 -8.37
N GLU A 26 -3.77 -13.26 -8.20
CA GLU A 26 -3.93 -14.72 -8.24
C GLU A 26 -4.78 -15.22 -7.06
N SER A 27 -4.45 -14.79 -5.84
CA SER A 27 -5.13 -15.26 -4.61
C SER A 27 -6.58 -14.81 -4.49
N LEU A 28 -6.91 -13.61 -5.00
CA LEU A 28 -8.26 -13.05 -4.91
C LEU A 28 -9.15 -13.40 -6.11
N LEU A 29 -8.60 -14.07 -7.12
CA LEU A 29 -9.36 -14.56 -8.27
C LEU A 29 -10.42 -15.59 -7.84
N GLU A 30 -10.09 -16.48 -6.89
CA GLU A 30 -11.01 -17.48 -6.35
C GLU A 30 -12.22 -16.86 -5.62
N LYS A 31 -12.10 -15.60 -5.18
CA LYS A 31 -13.16 -14.83 -4.52
C LYS A 31 -13.90 -13.90 -5.49
N GLU A 32 -13.66 -14.03 -6.80
CA GLU A 32 -14.24 -13.17 -7.85
C GLU A 32 -13.94 -11.67 -7.65
N ILE A 33 -12.76 -11.37 -7.11
CA ILE A 33 -12.27 -10.01 -6.92
C ILE A 33 -11.25 -9.71 -8.02
N GLU A 34 -11.56 -8.71 -8.84
CA GLU A 34 -10.64 -8.21 -9.85
C GLU A 34 -9.63 -7.27 -9.18
N VAL A 35 -8.34 -7.60 -9.30
CA VAL A 35 -7.25 -6.75 -8.80
C VAL A 35 -6.65 -5.94 -9.96
N ILE A 36 -6.69 -4.62 -9.84
CA ILE A 36 -6.21 -3.66 -10.82
C ILE A 36 -5.04 -2.89 -10.20
N ASN A 37 -3.82 -3.10 -10.69
CA ASN A 37 -2.66 -2.33 -10.25
C ASN A 37 -2.38 -1.16 -11.20
N ARG A 38 -2.45 0.07 -10.68
CA ARG A 38 -2.16 1.32 -11.41
C ARG A 38 -0.96 2.05 -10.83
N SER A 39 -0.05 1.32 -10.21
CA SER A 39 1.18 1.86 -9.62
C SER A 39 2.32 1.91 -10.64
N ARG A 40 3.20 2.90 -10.52
CA ARG A 40 4.39 3.01 -11.40
C ARG A 40 5.64 3.33 -10.58
N TYR A 41 6.78 2.97 -11.16
CA TYR A 41 8.09 3.23 -10.57
C TYR A 41 8.33 4.74 -10.37
N ARG A 42 8.75 5.11 -9.15
CA ARG A 42 9.06 6.47 -8.71
C ARG A 42 7.90 7.46 -8.70
N GLU A 43 6.67 6.97 -8.74
CA GLU A 43 5.53 7.85 -8.52
C GLU A 43 5.31 8.08 -7.03
N THR A 44 4.99 9.34 -6.71
CA THR A 44 4.70 9.81 -5.37
C THR A 44 3.20 10.02 -5.18
N SER A 45 2.79 10.39 -3.97
CA SER A 45 1.43 10.83 -3.69
C SER A 45 0.99 12.02 -4.56
N PHE A 46 1.93 12.86 -5.01
CA PHE A 46 1.66 13.98 -5.90
C PHE A 46 1.20 13.48 -7.28
N ASP A 47 1.88 12.48 -7.84
CA ASP A 47 1.46 11.82 -9.07
C ASP A 47 0.13 11.08 -8.86
N GLY A 48 -0.05 10.48 -7.68
CA GLY A 48 -1.29 9.80 -7.29
C GLY A 48 -2.53 10.70 -7.37
N ILE A 49 -2.45 11.95 -6.88
CA ILE A 49 -3.55 12.92 -7.02
C ILE A 49 -3.60 13.51 -8.43
N GLY A 50 -2.45 13.78 -9.04
CA GLY A 50 -2.35 14.35 -10.38
C GLY A 50 -2.98 13.48 -11.46
N THR A 51 -2.89 12.15 -11.34
CA THR A 51 -3.48 11.18 -12.27
C THR A 51 -4.75 10.51 -11.75
N PHE A 52 -5.44 11.12 -10.77
CA PHE A 52 -6.61 10.53 -10.13
C PHE A 52 -7.69 10.11 -11.12
N ASN A 53 -7.97 10.92 -12.15
CA ASN A 53 -9.05 10.60 -13.10
C ASN A 53 -8.69 9.40 -13.98
N GLU A 54 -7.44 9.33 -14.42
CA GLU A 54 -6.92 8.36 -15.37
C GLU A 54 -6.59 7.02 -14.70
N ASP A 55 -6.11 7.05 -13.46
CA ASP A 55 -5.58 5.88 -12.76
C ASP A 55 -6.49 5.37 -11.64
N ILE A 56 -7.52 6.11 -11.23
CA ILE A 56 -8.43 5.69 -10.17
C ILE A 56 -9.90 5.83 -10.62
N ALA A 57 -10.32 7.04 -10.98
CA ALA A 57 -11.74 7.34 -11.13
C ALA A 57 -12.41 6.58 -12.29
N CYS A 58 -11.71 6.39 -13.40
CA CYS A 58 -12.24 5.67 -14.57
C CYS A 58 -12.55 4.18 -14.28
N PHE A 59 -11.97 3.63 -13.21
CA PHE A 59 -12.18 2.25 -12.81
C PHE A 59 -13.28 2.08 -11.77
N GLU A 60 -13.74 3.13 -11.10
CA GLU A 60 -14.76 3.09 -10.04
C GLU A 60 -14.60 1.87 -9.11
N PRO A 61 -13.44 1.73 -8.42
CA PRO A 61 -13.17 0.54 -7.62
C PRO A 61 -14.07 0.46 -6.38
N ASP A 62 -14.38 -0.76 -5.92
CA ASP A 62 -15.09 -0.98 -4.66
C ASP A 62 -14.14 -0.83 -3.46
N ILE A 63 -12.85 -1.10 -3.69
CA ILE A 63 -11.77 -0.99 -2.71
C ILE A 63 -10.59 -0.27 -3.35
N LEU A 64 -10.10 0.77 -2.67
CA LEU A 64 -8.90 1.51 -3.07
C LEU A 64 -7.81 1.32 -2.02
N LEU A 65 -6.71 0.68 -2.42
CA LEU A 65 -5.52 0.49 -1.61
C LEU A 65 -4.43 1.47 -2.06
N LEU A 66 -4.09 2.41 -1.18
CA LEU A 66 -3.02 3.38 -1.39
C LEU A 66 -1.73 2.91 -0.67
N HIS A 67 -0.66 2.75 -1.44
CA HIS A 67 0.65 2.31 -0.94
C HIS A 67 1.75 3.27 -1.42
N PHE A 68 1.75 4.46 -0.83
CA PHE A 68 2.72 5.53 -1.03
C PHE A 68 3.53 5.76 0.26
N GLY A 69 4.59 6.58 0.18
CA GLY A 69 5.37 7.00 1.34
C GLY A 69 6.87 6.79 1.19
N VAL A 70 7.32 5.67 0.61
CA VAL A 70 8.76 5.43 0.40
C VAL A 70 9.30 6.37 -0.68
N ASP A 71 8.74 6.34 -1.90
CA ASP A 71 9.19 7.27 -2.95
C ASP A 71 9.02 8.73 -2.52
N ASP A 72 7.92 9.08 -1.84
CA ASP A 72 7.71 10.43 -1.27
C ASP A 72 8.83 10.87 -0.31
N ALA A 73 9.30 9.97 0.55
CA ALA A 73 10.38 10.24 1.49
C ALA A 73 11.73 10.49 0.81
N PHE A 74 11.97 9.86 -0.34
CA PHE A 74 13.23 9.93 -1.07
C PHE A 74 13.23 10.87 -2.28
N ASP A 75 12.06 11.33 -2.76
CA ASP A 75 11.91 12.31 -3.86
C ASP A 75 11.42 13.70 -3.37
N TYR A 76 11.73 14.06 -2.11
CA TYR A 76 11.57 15.41 -1.52
C TYR A 76 10.12 15.95 -1.39
N VAL A 77 9.13 15.08 -1.22
CA VAL A 77 7.75 15.52 -0.94
C VAL A 77 7.65 16.00 0.51
N TYR A 78 7.08 17.20 0.76
CA TYR A 78 6.89 17.64 2.13
C TYR A 78 5.81 16.81 2.82
N ARG A 79 6.02 16.47 4.10
CA ARG A 79 5.03 15.72 4.91
C ARG A 79 3.60 16.27 4.81
N SER A 80 3.44 17.59 4.85
CA SER A 80 2.12 18.23 4.75
C SER A 80 1.47 18.04 3.38
N GLU A 81 2.27 18.08 2.30
CA GLU A 81 1.79 17.83 0.95
C GLU A 81 1.37 16.37 0.78
N PHE A 82 2.18 15.44 1.29
CA PHE A 82 1.83 14.02 1.31
C PHE A 82 0.48 13.77 1.99
N GLN A 83 0.25 14.36 3.17
CA GLN A 83 -1.03 14.26 3.87
C GLN A 83 -2.18 14.85 3.06
N GLU A 84 -2.01 16.05 2.52
CA GLU A 84 -3.03 16.72 1.72
C GLU A 84 -3.37 15.91 0.46
N ASN A 85 -2.37 15.39 -0.26
CA ASN A 85 -2.56 14.56 -1.45
C ASN A 85 -3.43 13.34 -1.13
N LEU A 86 -3.11 12.60 -0.05
CA LEU A 86 -3.91 11.46 0.38
C LEU A 86 -5.34 11.86 0.75
N VAL A 87 -5.50 12.95 1.52
CA VAL A 87 -6.82 13.47 1.91
C VAL A 87 -7.65 13.80 0.67
N GLN A 88 -7.06 14.42 -0.35
CA GLN A 88 -7.75 14.75 -1.59
C GLN A 88 -8.16 13.51 -2.38
N ILE A 89 -7.25 12.54 -2.57
CA ILE A 89 -7.55 11.27 -3.25
C ILE A 89 -8.74 10.58 -2.56
N ILE A 90 -8.70 10.48 -1.23
CA ILE A 90 -9.72 9.80 -0.44
C ILE A 90 -11.07 10.52 -0.54
N ARG A 91 -11.09 11.84 -0.41
CA ARG A 91 -12.31 12.63 -0.51
C ARG A 91 -12.93 12.54 -1.90
N LEU A 92 -12.13 12.63 -2.96
CA LEU A 92 -12.60 12.50 -4.33
C LEU A 92 -13.14 11.10 -4.62
N ALA A 93 -12.44 10.05 -4.19
CA ALA A 93 -12.89 8.67 -4.35
C ALA A 93 -14.23 8.44 -3.64
N ARG A 94 -14.34 8.91 -2.38
CA ARG A 94 -15.58 8.79 -1.61
C ARG A 94 -16.74 9.55 -2.22
N PHE A 95 -16.48 10.76 -2.71
CA PHE A 95 -17.50 11.57 -3.35
C PHE A 95 -18.02 10.94 -4.65
N ARG A 96 -17.14 10.32 -5.45
CA ARG A 96 -17.54 9.79 -6.76
C ARG A 96 -18.14 8.39 -6.71
N PHE A 97 -17.56 7.48 -5.93
CA PHE A 97 -17.95 6.06 -5.95
C PHE A 97 -17.90 5.36 -4.58
N ASN A 98 -17.55 6.09 -3.51
CA ASN A 98 -17.64 5.61 -2.11
C ASN A 98 -16.98 4.24 -1.82
N PRO A 99 -15.68 4.05 -2.13
CA PRO A 99 -14.99 2.78 -1.91
C PRO A 99 -14.61 2.57 -0.44
N ILE A 100 -14.26 1.34 -0.09
CA ILE A 100 -13.43 1.06 1.10
C ILE A 100 -12.02 1.56 0.82
N ILE A 101 -11.44 2.30 1.77
CA ILE A 101 -10.08 2.82 1.63
C ILE A 101 -9.14 2.06 2.55
N PHE A 102 -8.06 1.53 1.99
CA PHE A 102 -6.90 1.04 2.72
C PHE A 102 -5.70 1.94 2.49
N LEU A 103 -5.00 2.28 3.57
CA LEU A 103 -3.68 2.91 3.54
C LEU A 103 -2.66 1.88 4.04
N ALA A 104 -1.58 1.66 3.30
CA ALA A 104 -0.52 0.76 3.73
C ALA A 104 0.79 1.52 3.94
N THR A 105 1.44 1.28 5.07
CA THR A 105 2.88 1.59 5.22
C THR A 105 3.71 0.60 4.39
N SER A 106 5.04 0.76 4.35
CA SER A 106 5.94 -0.20 3.70
C SER A 106 6.81 -0.96 4.73
N HIS A 107 7.91 -1.59 4.31
CA HIS A 107 8.84 -2.33 5.17
C HIS A 107 9.71 -1.41 6.05
N THR A 108 10.50 -2.02 6.94
CA THR A 108 11.47 -1.32 7.78
C THR A 108 12.84 -1.21 7.12
N PHE A 109 13.63 -0.23 7.56
CA PHE A 109 14.99 0.01 7.07
C PHE A 109 16.00 -0.23 8.18
N ASP A 110 17.12 -0.90 7.87
CA ASP A 110 18.21 -1.12 8.83
C ASP A 110 18.97 0.17 9.14
N ASN A 111 19.08 1.08 8.17
CA ASN A 111 19.70 2.38 8.37
C ASN A 111 18.76 3.28 9.19
N PRO A 112 19.19 3.76 10.38
CA PRO A 112 18.34 4.59 11.23
C PRO A 112 17.88 5.90 10.57
N HIS A 113 18.72 6.52 9.73
CA HIS A 113 18.35 7.76 9.05
C HIS A 113 17.27 7.54 7.99
N ASP A 114 17.36 6.43 7.24
CA ASP A 114 16.34 6.06 6.28
C ASP A 114 15.04 5.69 6.99
N MET A 115 15.13 4.97 8.11
CA MET A 115 13.98 4.60 8.93
C MET A 115 13.28 5.85 9.51
N ASP A 116 14.04 6.81 10.02
CA ASP A 116 13.52 8.09 10.52
C ASP A 116 12.82 8.89 9.41
N ALA A 117 13.39 8.90 8.21
CA ALA A 117 12.79 9.57 7.06
C ALA A 117 11.42 8.97 6.70
N VAL A 118 11.33 7.65 6.53
CA VAL A 118 10.05 6.99 6.17
C VAL A 118 9.03 7.01 7.31
N ASN A 119 9.47 7.01 8.57
CA ASN A 119 8.58 7.05 9.74
C ASN A 119 7.72 8.32 9.78
N ILE A 120 8.21 9.43 9.22
CA ILE A 120 7.42 10.66 9.07
C ILE A 120 6.17 10.41 8.22
N PHE A 121 6.31 9.63 7.15
CA PHE A 121 5.24 9.28 6.22
C PHE A 121 4.35 8.16 6.77
N TYR A 122 4.90 7.17 7.46
CA TYR A 122 4.10 6.14 8.13
C TYR A 122 3.20 6.73 9.22
N ARG A 123 3.73 7.70 9.99
CA ARG A 123 2.92 8.45 10.95
C ARG A 123 1.82 9.25 10.24
N SER A 124 2.10 9.83 9.08
CA SER A 124 1.15 10.58 8.29
C SER A 124 0.01 9.70 7.76
N LEU A 125 0.33 8.50 7.26
CA LEU A 125 -0.66 7.48 6.87
C LEU A 125 -1.59 7.13 8.04
N ARG A 126 -1.02 6.90 9.24
CA ARG A 126 -1.82 6.60 10.44
C ARG A 126 -2.74 7.75 10.83
N ILE A 127 -2.27 9.00 10.76
CA ILE A 127 -3.10 10.19 11.06
C ILE A 127 -4.25 10.27 10.06
N VAL A 128 -3.96 10.19 8.76
CA VAL A 128 -4.99 10.27 7.71
C VAL A 128 -5.99 9.11 7.83
N ALA A 129 -5.52 7.89 8.10
CA ALA A 129 -6.40 6.74 8.31
C ALA A 129 -7.36 6.96 9.48
N SER A 130 -6.86 7.46 10.61
CA SER A 130 -7.68 7.78 11.77
C SER A 130 -8.69 8.90 11.47
N ASP A 131 -8.21 10.03 10.95
CA ASP A 131 -9.01 11.24 10.75
C ASP A 131 -10.12 11.05 9.70
N LEU A 132 -9.86 10.21 8.70
CA LEU A 132 -10.81 9.91 7.63
C LEU A 132 -11.49 8.56 7.81
N ALA A 133 -11.30 7.82 8.91
CA ALA A 133 -11.87 6.48 9.08
C ALA A 133 -11.57 5.55 7.88
N CYS A 134 -10.29 5.43 7.54
CA CYS A 134 -9.78 4.45 6.58
C CYS A 134 -9.12 3.30 7.32
N GLU A 135 -9.02 2.16 6.65
CA GLU A 135 -8.31 1.00 7.17
C GLU A 135 -6.80 1.20 7.01
N LEU A 136 -6.03 0.92 8.05
CA LEU A 136 -4.57 1.00 8.00
C LEU A 136 -3.98 -0.42 8.01
N ILE A 137 -3.11 -0.71 7.05
CA ILE A 137 -2.28 -1.91 7.02
C ILE A 137 -0.89 -1.51 7.53
N PRO A 138 -0.55 -1.80 8.80
CA PRO A 138 0.74 -1.46 9.40
C PRO A 138 1.83 -2.45 8.96
N LEU A 139 2.13 -2.47 7.66
CA LEU A 139 3.05 -3.40 7.04
C LEU A 139 4.43 -3.43 7.70
N HIS A 140 4.96 -2.29 8.14
CA HIS A 140 6.23 -2.21 8.84
C HIS A 140 6.24 -3.07 10.11
N SER A 141 5.14 -3.06 10.87
CA SER A 141 5.01 -3.87 12.09
C SER A 141 4.90 -5.36 11.76
N TYR A 142 4.15 -5.71 10.70
CA TYR A 142 4.07 -7.10 10.23
C TYR A 142 5.44 -7.61 9.77
N TRP A 143 6.14 -6.80 8.99
CA TRP A 143 7.46 -7.08 8.46
C TRP A 143 8.48 -7.33 9.57
N THR A 144 8.56 -6.44 10.57
CA THR A 144 9.45 -6.63 11.73
C THR A 144 9.13 -7.93 12.46
N GLY A 145 7.85 -8.18 12.76
CA GLY A 145 7.44 -9.41 13.44
C GLY A 145 7.80 -10.68 12.65
N TYR A 146 7.62 -10.66 11.33
CA TYR A 146 7.98 -11.78 10.47
C TYR A 146 9.49 -12.05 10.48
N LEU A 147 10.32 -10.99 10.38
CA LEU A 147 11.78 -11.12 10.43
C LEU A 147 12.24 -11.72 11.75
N GLU A 148 11.69 -11.24 12.87
CA GLU A 148 12.01 -11.76 14.21
C GLU A 148 11.62 -13.23 14.36
N GLU A 149 10.40 -13.60 13.94
CA GLU A 149 9.89 -14.96 14.03
C GLU A 149 10.73 -15.96 13.20
N HIS A 150 11.22 -15.53 12.04
CA HIS A 150 11.96 -16.39 11.12
C HIS A 150 13.48 -16.24 11.23
N ASN A 151 13.97 -15.42 12.17
CA ASN A 151 15.39 -15.11 12.36
C ASN A 151 16.07 -14.66 11.05
N LEU A 152 15.41 -13.74 10.34
CA LEU A 152 15.85 -13.15 9.07
C LEU A 152 16.30 -11.69 9.28
N CYS A 153 17.11 -11.19 8.35
CA CYS A 153 17.50 -9.77 8.32
C CYS A 153 16.81 -9.04 7.15
N ASN A 154 16.66 -7.72 7.24
CA ASN A 154 16.06 -6.92 6.15
C ASN A 154 16.74 -7.18 4.81
N ARG A 155 18.09 -7.25 4.79
CA ARG A 155 18.89 -7.54 3.58
C ARG A 155 18.49 -8.82 2.83
N ASP A 156 17.87 -9.79 3.52
CA ASP A 156 17.45 -11.06 2.92
C ASP A 156 16.14 -10.89 2.13
N MET A 157 15.43 -9.79 2.38
CA MET A 157 14.07 -9.50 1.90
C MET A 157 13.99 -8.29 0.96
N VAL A 158 15.11 -7.59 0.75
CA VAL A 158 15.20 -6.42 -0.14
C VAL A 158 16.22 -6.65 -1.26
N LEU A 159 16.14 -5.81 -2.29
CA LEU A 159 17.14 -5.69 -3.35
C LEU A 159 18.42 -5.01 -2.81
N PRO A 160 19.52 -4.93 -3.60
CA PRO A 160 20.71 -4.18 -3.20
C PRO A 160 20.42 -2.72 -2.83
N ASP A 161 19.40 -2.13 -3.46
CA ASP A 161 18.77 -0.90 -3.00
C ASP A 161 17.68 -1.25 -1.99
N SER A 162 17.92 -0.94 -0.72
CA SER A 162 17.06 -1.33 0.42
C SER A 162 15.67 -0.71 0.39
N ARG A 163 15.41 0.25 -0.51
CA ARG A 163 14.07 0.83 -0.71
C ARG A 163 13.10 -0.13 -1.39
N TYR A 164 13.58 -1.20 -2.01
CA TYR A 164 12.76 -2.08 -2.83
C TYR A 164 12.83 -3.51 -2.30
N PRO A 165 11.68 -4.10 -1.91
CA PRO A 165 11.59 -5.51 -1.57
C PRO A 165 12.03 -6.40 -2.75
N ASN A 166 12.66 -7.53 -2.46
CA ASN A 166 12.91 -8.58 -3.44
C ASN A 166 11.69 -9.50 -3.56
N GLU A 167 11.78 -10.59 -4.35
CA GLU A 167 10.68 -11.55 -4.54
C GLU A 167 10.09 -12.05 -3.21
N ARG A 168 10.94 -12.45 -2.26
CA ARG A 168 10.50 -12.90 -0.93
C ARG A 168 9.89 -11.76 -0.12
N GLY A 169 10.43 -10.54 -0.27
CA GLY A 169 9.84 -9.37 0.36
C GLY A 169 8.42 -9.12 -0.15
N HIS A 170 8.20 -9.26 -1.45
CA HIS A 170 6.88 -9.17 -2.05
C HIS A 170 5.92 -10.27 -1.58
N GLU A 171 6.41 -11.49 -1.33
CA GLU A 171 5.62 -12.57 -0.71
C GLU A 171 5.11 -12.18 0.68
N ILE A 172 5.99 -11.66 1.57
CA ILE A 172 5.59 -11.18 2.90
C ILE A 172 4.57 -10.05 2.79
N ILE A 173 4.78 -9.12 1.85
CA ILE A 173 3.85 -8.02 1.65
C ILE A 173 2.48 -8.55 1.22
N ALA A 174 2.44 -9.48 0.27
CA ALA A 174 1.19 -10.08 -0.17
C ALA A 174 0.47 -10.80 0.96
N GLU A 175 1.19 -11.59 1.76
CA GLU A 175 0.67 -12.29 2.94
C GLU A 175 0.01 -11.33 3.93
N ALA A 176 0.71 -10.25 4.28
CA ALA A 176 0.18 -9.21 5.16
C ALA A 176 -1.09 -8.58 4.58
N MET A 177 -1.06 -8.16 3.30
CA MET A 177 -2.20 -7.52 2.64
C MET A 177 -3.42 -8.45 2.60
N LEU A 178 -3.24 -9.73 2.25
CA LEU A 178 -4.31 -10.72 2.24
C LEU A 178 -4.94 -10.92 3.61
N LYS A 179 -4.13 -10.97 4.67
CA LYS A 179 -4.62 -11.11 6.05
C LYS A 179 -5.59 -10.00 6.43
N TRP A 180 -5.27 -8.75 6.08
CA TRP A 180 -6.13 -7.60 6.37
C TRP A 180 -7.35 -7.55 5.45
N LEU A 181 -7.19 -7.82 4.15
CA LEU A 181 -8.30 -7.83 3.19
C LEU A 181 -9.33 -8.91 3.54
N ASN A 182 -8.88 -10.13 3.86
CA ASN A 182 -9.77 -11.25 4.20
C ASN A 182 -10.61 -10.97 5.44
N LYS A 183 -10.03 -10.34 6.47
CA LYS A 183 -10.78 -9.95 7.67
C LYS A 183 -11.99 -9.09 7.33
N ILE A 184 -11.82 -8.11 6.43
CA ILE A 184 -12.92 -7.22 6.03
C ILE A 184 -13.94 -7.96 5.16
N PHE A 185 -13.50 -8.89 4.31
CA PHE A 185 -14.41 -9.70 3.51
C PHE A 185 -15.28 -10.61 4.38
N GLU A 186 -14.71 -11.20 5.42
CA GLU A 186 -15.41 -12.06 6.39
C GLU A 186 -16.41 -11.27 7.23
N ASP A 187 -16.01 -10.12 7.78
CA ASP A 187 -16.88 -9.24 8.58
C ASP A 187 -18.11 -8.79 7.76
N ARG A 188 -17.98 -8.63 6.44
CA ARG A 188 -19.08 -8.25 5.55
C ARG A 188 -20.00 -9.41 5.17
N GLN A 189 -19.48 -10.62 5.04
CA GLN A 189 -20.34 -11.79 4.81
C GLN A 189 -21.22 -12.09 6.02
N GLN A 190 -20.74 -11.81 7.23
CA GLN A 190 -21.51 -11.97 8.46
C GLN A 190 -22.58 -10.88 8.67
N ASN A 191 -22.33 -9.65 8.20
CA ASN A 191 -23.29 -8.54 8.33
C ASN A 191 -24.39 -8.52 7.23
N ASN A 192 -24.24 -9.35 6.19
CA ASN A 192 -25.21 -9.48 5.09
C ASN A 192 -26.07 -10.75 5.17
N ASN A 193 -25.90 -11.57 6.21
CA ASN A 193 -26.72 -12.74 6.54
C ASN A 193 -27.57 -12.46 7.79
#